data_AF-A0A6G3RUU0-F1
#
_entry.id   AF-A0A6G3RUU0-F1
#
_cell.length_a   1.000
_cell.length_b   1.000
_cell.length_c   1.000
_cell.angle_alpha   90.00
_cell.angle_beta   90.00
_cell.angle_gamma   90.00
#
_symmetry.space_group_name_H-M   'P 1'
#
loop_
_entity.id
_entity.type
_entity.pdbx_description
1 polymer ?
#
loop_
_entity_poly.entity_id
_entity_poly.type
_entity_poly.pdbx_seq_one_letter_code
_entity_poly.pdbx_strand_id
1 'polypeptide(L)'
;GAPALVVSTPGAEPVAEGGYAAALLLDGWAMLGRPDLRAAEDALRRWIGAAALVRPQEAGGTVVIMAEPTLRPVQALVRWDPAGHAVRELAERAELGFPPVSRMASVSGAPE
;
A
#
# COMPACT_ATOMS: atom_id res chain seq x y z
N GLY A 1 6.73 -27.21 -2.63
CA GLY A 1 5.30 -27.62 -2.67
C GLY A 1 4.82 -27.68 -4.11
N ALA A 2 3.59 -28.15 -4.34
CA ALA A 2 2.94 -28.03 -5.64
C ALA A 2 2.63 -26.56 -5.96
N PRO A 3 2.59 -26.15 -7.25
CA PRO A 3 2.14 -24.83 -7.63
C PRO A 3 0.74 -24.53 -7.09
N ALA A 4 0.55 -23.36 -6.50
CA ALA A 4 -0.72 -22.94 -5.91
C ALA A 4 -0.93 -21.44 -6.07
N LEU A 5 -2.20 -21.02 -6.15
CA LEU A 5 -2.61 -19.63 -6.04
C LEU A 5 -3.08 -19.38 -4.60
N VAL A 6 -2.52 -18.37 -3.96
CA VAL A 6 -2.94 -17.93 -2.63
C VAL A 6 -3.72 -16.63 -2.78
N VAL A 7 -4.96 -16.63 -2.29
CA VAL A 7 -5.80 -15.43 -2.19
C VAL A 7 -5.88 -15.05 -0.72
N SER A 8 -5.48 -13.82 -0.40
CA SER A 8 -5.40 -13.33 0.97
C SER A 8 -6.03 -11.96 1.10
N THR A 9 -6.67 -11.71 2.25
CA THR A 9 -7.02 -10.36 2.66
C THR A 9 -5.75 -9.52 2.77
N PRO A 10 -5.70 -8.27 2.24
CA PRO A 10 -4.48 -7.48 2.28
C PRO A 10 -3.90 -7.32 3.69
N GLY A 11 -2.66 -7.76 3.90
CA GLY A 11 -1.98 -7.80 5.20
C GLY A 11 -2.09 -9.13 5.95
N ALA A 12 -2.77 -10.13 5.39
CA ALA A 12 -2.89 -11.49 5.93
C ALA A 12 -2.26 -12.53 5.00
N GLU A 13 -1.38 -12.11 4.10
CA GLU A 13 -0.63 -12.98 3.21
C GLU A 13 0.28 -13.91 4.04
N PRO A 14 0.21 -15.25 3.85
CA PRO A 14 1.11 -16.14 4.54
C PRO A 14 2.55 -15.98 4.04
N VAL A 15 3.53 -16.30 4.88
CA VAL A 15 4.93 -16.30 4.44
C VAL A 15 5.22 -17.64 3.75
N ALA A 16 5.54 -17.58 2.45
CA ALA A 16 5.97 -18.75 1.69
C ALA A 16 7.48 -18.97 1.86
N GLU A 17 7.89 -20.21 2.13
CA GLU A 17 9.30 -20.60 2.14
C GLU A 17 9.92 -20.35 0.75
N GLY A 18 11.03 -19.61 0.69
CA GLY A 18 11.67 -19.19 -0.57
C GLY A 18 10.97 -18.03 -1.30
N GLY A 19 9.88 -17.50 -0.75
CA GLY A 19 9.11 -16.39 -1.31
C GLY A 19 8.18 -16.79 -2.45
N TYR A 20 7.20 -15.94 -2.74
CA TYR A 20 6.29 -16.13 -3.86
C TYR A 20 7.02 -15.94 -5.19
N ALA A 21 6.63 -16.70 -6.21
CA ALA A 21 7.12 -16.50 -7.58
C ALA A 21 6.58 -15.18 -8.17
N ALA A 22 5.37 -14.79 -7.78
CA ALA A 22 4.78 -13.51 -8.16
C ALA A 22 3.71 -13.04 -7.16
N ALA A 23 3.40 -11.75 -7.17
CA ALA A 23 2.24 -11.17 -6.50
C ALA A 23 1.41 -10.33 -7.49
N LEU A 24 0.08 -10.41 -7.32
CA LEU A 24 -0.89 -9.58 -8.03
C LEU A 24 -1.58 -8.67 -7.00
N LEU A 25 -1.29 -7.37 -7.06
CA LEU A 25 -1.92 -6.36 -6.22
C LEU A 25 -3.14 -5.82 -6.96
N LEU A 26 -4.30 -6.35 -6.61
CA LEU A 26 -5.57 -6.04 -7.26
C LEU A 26 -6.31 -4.90 -6.54
N ASP A 27 -7.28 -4.31 -7.25
CA ASP A 27 -8.21 -3.32 -6.71
C ASP A 27 -7.55 -2.12 -6.01
N GLY A 28 -6.50 -1.55 -6.63
CA GLY A 28 -5.82 -0.39 -6.06
C GLY A 28 -6.76 0.79 -5.80
N TRP A 29 -7.81 0.93 -6.61
CA TRP A 29 -8.89 1.91 -6.44
C TRP A 29 -9.65 1.75 -5.11
N ALA A 30 -9.84 0.52 -4.62
CA ALA A 30 -10.60 0.26 -3.40
C ALA A 30 -9.83 0.71 -2.16
N MET A 31 -8.50 0.60 -2.18
CA MET A 31 -7.65 1.11 -1.11
C MET A 31 -7.51 2.64 -1.16
N LEU A 32 -7.28 3.18 -2.36
CA LEU A 32 -7.00 4.60 -2.56
C LEU A 32 -8.25 5.49 -2.53
N GLY A 33 -9.43 4.95 -2.84
CA GLY A 33 -10.70 5.67 -2.84
C GLY A 33 -11.33 5.83 -1.45
N ARG A 34 -10.69 5.33 -0.39
CA ARG A 34 -11.18 5.50 0.98
C ARG A 34 -11.15 6.98 1.38
N PRO A 35 -12.21 7.52 2.00
CA PRO A 35 -12.23 8.89 2.52
C PRO A 35 -11.44 8.97 3.84
N ASP A 36 -10.15 8.68 3.76
CA ASP A 36 -9.22 8.55 4.89
C ASP A 36 -7.94 9.31 4.54
N LEU A 37 -7.48 10.20 5.43
CA LEU A 37 -6.24 10.98 5.24
C LEU A 37 -5.01 10.08 5.06
N ARG A 38 -5.07 8.83 5.52
CA ARG A 38 -4.00 7.84 5.44
C ARG A 38 -4.18 6.83 4.31
N ALA A 39 -5.19 6.97 3.45
CA ALA A 39 -5.46 5.99 2.40
C ALA A 39 -4.24 5.70 1.52
N ALA A 40 -3.53 6.75 1.07
CA ALA A 40 -2.34 6.62 0.24
C ALA A 40 -1.17 5.91 0.98
N GLU A 41 -0.86 6.36 2.20
CA GLU A 41 0.21 5.78 3.03
C GLU A 41 -0.08 4.31 3.38
N ASP A 42 -1.32 4.01 3.78
CA ASP A 42 -1.73 2.66 4.14
C ASP A 42 -1.76 1.73 2.92
N ALA A 43 -2.18 2.22 1.76
CA ALA A 43 -2.12 1.47 0.50
C ALA A 43 -0.68 1.10 0.16
N LEU A 44 0.22 2.09 0.12
CA LEU A 44 1.63 1.84 -0.18
C LEU A 44 2.27 0.89 0.84
N ARG A 45 1.97 1.05 2.14
CA ARG A 45 2.47 0.15 3.20
C ARG A 45 2.06 -1.30 2.94
N ARG A 46 0.79 -1.56 2.61
CA ARG A 46 0.33 -2.93 2.33
C ARG A 46 0.93 -3.49 1.05
N TRP A 47 1.02 -2.69 -0.02
CA TRP A 47 1.60 -3.12 -1.29
C TRP A 47 3.07 -3.46 -1.17
N ILE A 48 3.86 -2.66 -0.45
CA ILE A 48 5.28 -2.95 -0.20
C ILE A 48 5.41 -4.19 0.67
N GLY A 49 4.57 -4.35 1.69
CA GLY A 49 4.54 -5.56 2.52
C GLY A 49 4.30 -6.83 1.71
N ALA A 50 3.29 -6.83 0.84
CA ALA A 50 3.00 -7.95 -0.05
C ALA A 50 4.10 -8.17 -1.10
N ALA A 51 4.63 -7.09 -1.70
CA ALA A 51 5.74 -7.17 -2.65
C ALA A 51 7.02 -7.76 -2.03
N ALA A 52 7.28 -7.49 -0.75
CA ALA A 52 8.44 -8.04 -0.03
C ALA A 52 8.33 -9.56 0.23
N LEU A 53 7.15 -10.16 0.10
CA LEU A 53 6.98 -11.62 0.15
C LEU A 53 7.34 -12.30 -1.16
N VAL A 54 7.48 -11.55 -2.26
CA VAL A 54 7.92 -12.07 -3.55
C VAL A 54 9.43 -12.22 -3.54
N ARG A 55 9.92 -13.33 -4.11
CA ARG A 55 11.35 -13.56 -4.25
C ARG A 55 12.03 -12.43 -5.06
N PRO A 56 13.34 -12.21 -4.92
CA PRO A 56 14.04 -11.17 -5.67
C PRO A 56 13.93 -11.32 -7.19
N GLN A 57 14.14 -10.22 -7.91
CA GLN A 57 14.07 -10.22 -9.38
C GLN A 57 15.13 -11.14 -10.00
N GLU A 58 16.33 -11.20 -9.43
CA GLU A 58 17.39 -12.13 -9.85
C GLU A 58 17.01 -13.61 -9.70
N ALA A 59 16.02 -13.92 -8.84
CA ALA A 59 15.42 -15.24 -8.71
C ALA A 59 14.14 -15.40 -9.54
N GLY A 60 13.81 -14.43 -10.40
CA GLY A 60 12.63 -14.43 -11.27
C GLY A 60 11.33 -14.11 -10.56
N GLY A 61 11.36 -13.28 -9.51
CA GLY A 61 10.16 -12.74 -8.87
C GLY A 61 9.50 -11.63 -9.68
N THR A 62 8.17 -11.48 -9.58
CA THR A 62 7.44 -10.42 -10.29
C THR A 62 6.28 -9.88 -9.46
N VAL A 63 6.13 -8.56 -9.40
CA VAL A 63 4.98 -7.89 -8.80
C VAL A 63 4.22 -7.15 -9.88
N VAL A 64 2.91 -7.35 -9.95
CA VAL A 64 2.01 -6.61 -10.85
C VAL A 64 1.00 -5.86 -9.99
N ILE A 65 0.78 -4.58 -10.30
CA ILE A 65 -0.24 -3.75 -9.65
C ILE A 65 -1.30 -3.31 -10.67
N MET A 66 -2.56 -3.45 -10.28
CA MET A 66 -3.74 -2.98 -11.02
C MET A 66 -4.25 -1.68 -10.37
N ALA A 67 -3.73 -0.54 -10.85
CA ALA A 67 -4.07 0.80 -10.36
C ALA A 67 -3.78 1.87 -11.43
N GLU A 68 -4.30 3.10 -11.24
CA GLU A 68 -3.99 4.24 -12.11
C GLU A 68 -2.47 4.55 -12.04
N PRO A 69 -1.73 4.39 -13.16
CA PRO A 69 -0.27 4.41 -13.14
C PRO A 69 0.30 5.78 -12.73
N THR A 70 -0.42 6.87 -12.93
CA THR A 70 0.09 8.22 -12.62
C THR A 70 0.04 8.58 -11.13
N LEU A 71 -0.65 7.79 -10.29
CA LEU A 71 -0.78 8.08 -8.86
C LEU A 71 0.54 7.95 -8.11
N ARG A 72 0.79 8.88 -7.18
CA ARG A 72 2.04 8.94 -6.39
C ARG A 72 2.35 7.65 -5.63
N PRO A 73 1.40 6.98 -4.94
CA PRO A 73 1.67 5.70 -4.28
C PRO A 73 2.10 4.59 -5.25
N VAL A 74 1.49 4.52 -6.43
CA VAL A 74 1.84 3.54 -7.48
C VAL A 74 3.26 3.81 -7.99
N GLN A 75 3.55 5.08 -8.26
CA GLN A 75 4.87 5.54 -8.69
C GLN A 75 5.96 5.30 -7.63
N ALA A 76 5.62 5.38 -6.34
CA ALA A 76 6.52 5.07 -5.23
C ALA A 76 6.80 3.56 -5.13
N LEU A 77 5.79 2.71 -5.31
CA LEU A 77 5.97 1.26 -5.37
C LEU A 77 6.89 0.86 -6.54
N VAL A 78 6.62 1.37 -7.74
CA VAL A 78 7.40 1.05 -8.95
C VAL A 78 8.86 1.46 -8.82
N ARG A 79 9.14 2.61 -8.19
CA ARG A 79 10.52 3.08 -7.94
C ARG A 79 11.15 2.49 -6.68
N TRP A 80 10.39 1.73 -5.90
CA TRP A 80 10.78 1.28 -4.56
C TRP A 80 11.25 2.44 -3.66
N ASP A 81 10.47 3.53 -3.63
CA ASP A 81 10.77 4.76 -2.87
C ASP A 81 9.66 5.10 -1.84
N PRO A 82 9.47 4.27 -0.80
CA PRO A 82 8.53 4.60 0.28
C PRO A 82 8.94 5.82 1.10
N ALA A 83 10.25 6.06 1.25
CA ALA A 83 10.76 7.18 2.05
C ALA A 83 10.44 8.52 1.38
N GLY A 84 10.69 8.65 0.08
CA GLY A 84 10.36 9.84 -0.68
C GLY A 84 8.85 10.08 -0.78
N HIS A 85 8.03 9.03 -0.79
CA HIS A 85 6.58 9.16 -0.66
C HIS A 85 6.19 9.75 0.71
N ALA A 86 6.70 9.18 1.80
CA ALA A 86 6.38 9.64 3.16
C ALA A 86 6.80 11.08 3.43
N VAL A 87 7.97 11.51 2.95
CA VAL A 87 8.44 12.90 3.07
C VAL A 87 7.49 13.88 2.38
N ARG A 88 6.99 13.53 1.18
CA ARG A 88 6.03 14.35 0.43
C ARG A 88 4.68 14.41 1.13
N GLU A 89 4.14 13.27 1.55
CA GLU A 89 2.86 13.23 2.30
C GLU A 89 2.94 14.05 3.59
N LEU A 90 4.07 13.98 4.32
CA LEU A 90 4.28 14.79 5.52
C LEU A 90 4.31 16.29 5.20
N ALA A 91 4.99 16.70 4.13
CA ALA A 91 5.05 18.10 3.71
C ALA A 91 3.66 18.63 3.33
N GLU A 92 2.89 17.88 2.54
CA GLU A 92 1.53 18.26 2.14
C GLU A 92 0.58 18.36 3.34
N ARG A 93 0.70 17.44 4.30
CA ARG A 93 -0.04 17.52 5.57
C ARG A 93 0.36 18.72 6.41
N ALA A 94 1.64 19.11 6.39
CA ALA A 94 2.11 20.30 7.07
C ALA A 94 1.48 21.57 6.49
N GLU A 95 1.41 21.67 5.16
CA GLU A 95 0.76 22.78 4.44
C GLU A 95 -0.74 22.87 4.73
N LEU A 96 -1.43 21.73 4.83
CA LEU A 96 -2.87 21.66 5.08
C LEU A 96 -3.24 21.65 6.58
N GLY A 97 -2.27 21.61 7.49
CA GLY A 97 -2.51 21.54 8.93
C GLY A 97 -3.13 20.22 9.39
N PHE A 98 -2.90 19.12 8.68
CA PHE A 98 -3.41 17.78 9.02
C PHE A 98 -2.47 17.02 9.98
N PRO A 99 -2.97 16.05 10.77
CA PRO A 99 -2.11 15.17 11.56
C PRO A 99 -1.01 14.54 10.68
N PRO A 100 0.24 14.42 11.16
CA PRO A 100 0.65 14.56 12.55
C PRO A 100 1.06 15.97 12.99
N VAL A 101 1.03 16.99 12.11
CA VAL A 101 1.45 18.36 12.48
C VAL A 101 0.43 19.06 13.38
N SER A 102 -0.80 18.54 13.40
CA SER A 102 -1.88 18.98 14.29
C SER A 102 -2.44 17.81 15.09
N ARG A 103 -3.34 18.12 16.03
CA ARG A 103 -4.18 17.15 16.74
C ARG A 103 -5.61 17.30 16.21
N MET A 104 -6.25 16.18 15.92
CA MET A 104 -7.61 16.14 15.40
C MET A 104 -8.45 15.19 16.25
N ALA A 105 -9.70 15.56 16.50
CA ALA A 105 -10.71 14.71 17.13
C ALA A 105 -12.01 14.84 16.34
N SER A 106 -12.80 13.76 16.28
CA SER A 106 -14.14 13.76 15.69
C SER A 106 -15.12 13.22 16.72
N VAL A 107 -16.33 13.80 16.75
CA VAL A 107 -17.44 13.33 17.57
C VAL A 107 -18.56 12.95 16.61
N SER A 108 -19.10 11.75 16.79
CA SER A 108 -20.22 11.23 16.00
C SER A 108 -21.27 10.63 16.93
N GLY A 109 -22.53 10.64 16.50
CA GLY A 109 -23.67 10.09 17.22
C GLY A 109 -24.78 9.72 16.22
N ALA A 110 -25.64 8.78 16.60
CA ALA A 110 -26.80 8.45 15.79
C ALA A 110 -27.73 9.67 15.68
N PRO A 111 -28.48 9.84 14.57
CA PRO A 111 -29.67 10.68 14.61
C PRO A 111 -30.61 10.12 15.69
N GLU A 112 -31.32 11.02 16.38
CA GLU A 112 -32.15 10.72 17.57
C GLU A 112 -33.08 9.51 17.41
#